data_AF-A0A8I3P592-F1
#
_entry.id   AF-A0A8I3P592-F1
#
_cell.length_a   1.000
_cell.length_b   1.000
_cell.length_c   1.000
_cell.angle_alpha   90.00
_cell.angle_beta   90.00
_cell.angle_gamma   90.00
#
_symmetry.space_group_name_H-M   'P 1'
#
loop_
_entity.id
_entity.type
_entity.pdbx_description
1 polymer ?
#
loop_
_entity_poly.entity_id
_entity_poly.type
_entity_poly.pdbx_seq_one_letter_code
_entity_poly.pdbx_strand_id
1 'polypeptide(L)'
;VPAYPVGPLHEPAGALMEPQPCLRSLAEGFLAEELRLNNELSQLQFSEPVGIIYNPLEYAWEPHHSYVTRYCRGPKEVLFLGMNPGPFGMAQTGVPFGEVNVVRDWLGIGGTVSTPAQEHPKRPVLGLECPQSEANRGWEAAAKDRLSELGLLPLLTR
;
A
#
# COMPACT_ATOMS: atom_id res chain seq x y z
N VAL A 1 -54.02 51.69 -19.18
CA VAL A 1 -53.10 50.53 -19.09
C VAL A 1 -52.54 50.52 -17.67
N PRO A 2 -52.97 49.62 -16.77
CA PRO A 2 -52.39 49.60 -15.43
C PRO A 2 -51.04 48.87 -15.46
N ALA A 3 -50.04 49.53 -14.88
CA ALA A 3 -48.68 49.02 -14.72
C ALA A 3 -48.62 48.06 -13.52
N TYR A 4 -48.09 46.86 -13.74
CA TYR A 4 -47.66 45.97 -12.66
C TYR A 4 -46.22 46.30 -12.29
N PRO A 5 -45.87 46.51 -11.01
CA PRO A 5 -44.47 46.62 -10.61
C PRO A 5 -43.84 45.22 -10.58
N VAL A 6 -42.80 45.04 -11.39
CA VAL A 6 -41.92 43.86 -11.32
C VAL A 6 -41.01 44.06 -10.11
N GLY A 7 -41.24 43.28 -9.05
CA GLY A 7 -40.34 43.22 -7.91
C GLY A 7 -39.00 42.56 -8.29
N PRO A 8 -37.89 42.88 -7.58
CA PRO A 8 -36.60 42.32 -7.90
C PRO A 8 -36.58 40.80 -7.66
N LEU A 9 -36.07 40.07 -8.65
CA LEU A 9 -35.79 38.64 -8.58
C LEU A 9 -34.73 38.40 -7.49
N HIS A 10 -35.08 37.56 -6.53
CA HIS A 10 -34.16 37.11 -5.49
C HIS A 10 -33.20 36.08 -6.10
N GLU A 11 -32.03 36.52 -6.53
CA GLU A 11 -30.91 35.63 -6.81
C GLU A 11 -30.54 34.91 -5.51
N PRO A 12 -30.57 33.56 -5.43
CA PRO A 12 -30.06 32.89 -4.25
C PRO A 12 -28.56 33.15 -4.20
N ALA A 13 -28.14 33.89 -3.15
CA ALA A 13 -26.75 34.10 -2.82
C ALA A 13 -26.01 32.77 -2.90
N GLY A 14 -24.96 32.72 -3.72
CA GLY A 14 -24.10 31.56 -3.85
C GLY A 14 -23.70 31.09 -2.47
N ALA A 15 -24.17 29.89 -2.10
CA ALA A 15 -23.56 29.15 -1.03
C ALA A 15 -22.11 28.91 -1.48
N LEU A 16 -21.20 29.72 -0.95
CA LEU A 16 -19.78 29.43 -0.98
C LEU A 16 -19.65 28.08 -0.30
N MET A 17 -19.51 27.05 -1.14
CA MET A 17 -19.19 25.71 -0.69
C MET A 17 -17.75 25.81 -0.18
N GLU A 18 -17.62 26.10 1.12
CA GLU A 18 -16.36 26.02 1.83
C GLU A 18 -15.73 24.65 1.50
N PRO A 19 -14.48 24.60 1.01
CA PRO A 19 -13.85 23.33 0.72
C PRO A 19 -13.75 22.55 2.01
N GLN A 20 -14.56 21.50 2.17
CA GLN A 20 -14.47 20.59 3.29
C GLN A 20 -13.09 19.91 3.23
N PRO A 21 -12.18 20.12 4.19
CA PRO A 21 -10.90 19.45 4.17
C PRO A 21 -11.11 18.04 4.73
N CYS A 22 -11.44 17.10 3.86
CA CYS A 22 -11.10 15.70 4.10
C CYS A 22 -9.62 15.52 3.73
N LEU A 23 -8.71 16.13 4.50
CA LEU A 23 -7.27 15.94 4.32
C LEU A 23 -6.91 14.56 4.89
N ARG A 24 -7.30 13.50 4.19
CA ARG A 24 -6.70 12.18 4.42
C ARG A 24 -5.19 12.34 4.34
N SER A 25 -4.48 11.77 5.29
CA SER A 25 -3.02 11.66 5.20
C SER A 25 -2.65 10.89 3.92
N LEU A 26 -1.43 11.09 3.42
CA LEU A 26 -0.97 10.35 2.23
C LEU A 26 -1.06 8.83 2.45
N ALA A 27 -0.77 8.36 3.68
CA ALA A 27 -0.91 6.96 4.06
C ALA A 27 -2.37 6.47 3.94
N GLU A 28 -3.34 7.23 4.48
CA GLU A 28 -4.76 6.87 4.37
C GLU A 28 -5.25 6.87 2.92
N GLY A 29 -4.80 7.83 2.10
CA GLY A 29 -5.08 7.85 0.67
C GLY A 29 -4.51 6.63 -0.06
N PHE A 30 -3.25 6.27 0.24
CA PHE A 30 -2.58 5.12 -0.35
C PHE A 30 -3.28 3.80 0.00
N LEU A 31 -3.56 3.58 1.30
CA LEU A 31 -4.27 2.39 1.77
C LEU A 31 -5.68 2.29 1.19
N ALA A 32 -6.38 3.42 1.02
CA ALA A 32 -7.69 3.43 0.39
C ALA A 32 -7.64 2.99 -1.09
N GLU A 33 -6.60 3.39 -1.82
CA GLU A 33 -6.39 2.92 -3.20
C GLU A 33 -6.03 1.44 -3.26
N GLU A 34 -5.23 0.93 -2.33
CA GLU A 34 -4.93 -0.51 -2.24
C GLU A 34 -6.18 -1.34 -1.92
N LEU A 35 -7.04 -0.86 -1.02
CA LEU A 35 -8.33 -1.50 -0.74
C LEU A 35 -9.26 -1.47 -1.96
N ARG A 36 -9.30 -0.34 -2.69
CA ARG A 36 -10.07 -0.26 -3.94
C ARG A 36 -9.55 -1.27 -4.97
N LEU A 37 -8.23 -1.35 -5.15
CA LEU A 37 -7.60 -2.30 -6.06
C LEU A 37 -7.85 -3.75 -5.63
N ASN A 38 -7.74 -4.07 -4.34
CA ASN A 38 -8.07 -5.41 -3.82
C ASN A 38 -9.50 -5.81 -4.17
N ASN A 39 -10.46 -4.88 -4.02
CA ASN A 39 -11.84 -5.14 -4.40
C ASN A 39 -11.96 -5.43 -5.91
N GLU A 40 -11.28 -4.69 -6.77
CA GLU A 40 -11.29 -4.94 -8.22
C GLU A 40 -10.64 -6.28 -8.58
N LEU A 41 -9.49 -6.61 -7.98
CA LEU A 41 -8.77 -7.86 -8.18
C LEU A 41 -9.60 -9.07 -7.72
N SER A 42 -10.37 -8.94 -6.63
CA SER A 42 -11.23 -10.01 -6.10
C SER A 42 -12.33 -10.45 -7.08
N GLN A 43 -12.65 -9.62 -8.07
CA GLN A 43 -13.65 -9.94 -9.10
C GLN A 43 -13.06 -10.70 -10.29
N LEU A 44 -11.72 -10.80 -10.38
CA LEU A 44 -11.06 -11.50 -11.47
C LEU A 44 -11.17 -13.02 -11.29
N GLN A 45 -11.42 -13.71 -12.40
CA GLN A 45 -11.41 -15.17 -12.46
C GLN A 45 -10.20 -15.61 -13.26
N PHE A 46 -9.45 -16.55 -12.69
CA PHE A 46 -8.30 -17.16 -13.35
C PHE A 46 -8.64 -18.61 -13.69
N SER A 47 -8.17 -19.04 -14.85
CA SER A 47 -8.31 -20.41 -15.33
C SER A 47 -6.96 -21.12 -15.27
N GLU A 48 -6.96 -22.41 -15.59
CA GLU A 48 -5.73 -23.20 -15.72
C GLU A 48 -4.67 -22.47 -16.59
N PRO A 49 -3.38 -22.50 -16.20
CA PRO A 49 -2.78 -23.34 -15.16
C PRO A 49 -2.74 -22.72 -13.74
N VAL A 50 -3.52 -21.66 -13.47
CA VAL A 50 -3.49 -20.98 -12.17
C VAL A 50 -4.28 -21.77 -11.13
N GLY A 51 -3.57 -22.49 -10.27
CA GLY A 51 -4.20 -23.31 -9.22
C GLY A 51 -4.51 -22.57 -7.91
N ILE A 52 -3.63 -21.64 -7.49
CA ILE A 52 -3.75 -20.93 -6.20
C ILE A 52 -3.32 -19.47 -6.38
N ILE A 53 -4.07 -18.55 -5.77
CA ILE A 53 -3.83 -17.11 -5.79
C ILE A 53 -3.64 -16.65 -4.36
N TYR A 54 -2.59 -15.85 -4.13
CA TYR A 54 -2.33 -15.23 -2.84
C TYR A 54 -2.48 -13.73 -2.96
N ASN A 55 -3.22 -13.12 -2.03
CA ASN A 55 -3.25 -11.67 -1.83
C ASN A 55 -2.70 -11.30 -0.44
N PRO A 56 -1.40 -10.96 -0.30
CA PRO A 56 -0.84 -10.57 0.99
C PRO A 56 -1.47 -9.31 1.58
N LEU A 57 -2.12 -8.46 0.78
CA LEU A 57 -2.84 -7.30 1.29
C LEU A 57 -4.15 -7.68 2.00
N GLU A 58 -4.56 -8.95 1.95
CA GLU A 58 -5.66 -9.47 2.78
C GLU A 58 -5.12 -10.13 4.05
N TYR A 59 -4.29 -11.16 3.91
CA TYR A 59 -3.88 -11.98 5.05
C TYR A 59 -2.70 -11.40 5.85
N ALA A 60 -1.89 -10.52 5.25
CA ALA A 60 -0.78 -9.81 5.92
C ALA A 60 -1.07 -8.31 6.04
N TRP A 61 -2.35 -7.93 6.15
CA TRP A 61 -2.77 -6.54 6.18
C TRP A 61 -2.20 -5.76 7.37
N GLU A 62 -2.12 -6.36 8.56
CA GLU A 62 -1.62 -5.66 9.75
C GLU A 62 -0.17 -5.15 9.60
N PRO A 63 0.82 -5.99 9.25
CA PRO A 63 2.18 -5.49 9.01
C PRO A 63 2.26 -4.56 7.79
N HIS A 64 1.47 -4.80 6.73
CA HIS A 64 1.42 -3.91 5.57
C HIS A 64 0.91 -2.50 5.93
N HIS A 65 -0.21 -2.41 6.64
CA HIS A 65 -0.77 -1.16 7.16
C HIS A 65 0.23 -0.44 8.07
N SER A 66 0.91 -1.18 8.96
CA SER A 66 1.99 -0.64 9.81
C SER A 66 3.12 -0.04 8.98
N TYR A 67 3.55 -0.72 7.92
CA TYR A 67 4.57 -0.22 6.99
C TYR A 67 4.13 1.08 6.30
N VAL A 68 2.94 1.11 5.69
CA VAL A 68 2.46 2.29 4.96
C VAL A 68 2.27 3.48 5.91
N THR A 69 1.63 3.29 7.07
CA THR A 69 1.42 4.37 8.04
C THR A 69 2.72 4.89 8.65
N ARG A 70 3.73 4.03 8.82
CA ARG A 70 5.05 4.44 9.33
C ARG A 70 5.86 5.24 8.31
N TYR A 71 5.88 4.82 7.04
CA TYR A 71 6.80 5.36 6.03
C TYR A 71 6.17 6.32 5.00
N CYS A 72 4.84 6.30 4.84
CA CYS A 72 4.10 7.13 3.88
C CYS A 72 3.55 8.44 4.50
N ARG A 73 4.33 9.12 5.34
CA ARG A 73 3.89 10.33 6.09
C ARG A 73 3.82 11.63 5.28
N GLY A 74 4.24 11.62 4.02
CA GLY A 74 4.30 12.82 3.17
C GLY A 74 4.78 12.49 1.77
N PRO A 75 4.68 13.46 0.82
CA PRO A 75 4.97 13.26 -0.60
C PRO A 75 6.34 12.60 -0.86
N LYS A 76 6.41 11.78 -1.91
CA LYS A 76 7.63 11.08 -2.34
C LYS A 76 8.04 11.58 -3.72
N GLU A 77 9.29 11.95 -3.87
CA GLU A 77 9.86 12.31 -5.18
C GLU A 77 10.18 11.07 -6.03
N VAL A 78 10.46 9.94 -5.36
CA VAL A 78 10.85 8.68 -5.98
C VAL A 78 9.96 7.56 -5.47
N LEU A 79 9.48 6.72 -6.40
CA LEU A 79 8.76 5.49 -6.12
C LEU A 79 9.53 4.31 -6.72
N PHE A 80 9.93 3.36 -5.89
CA PHE A 80 10.45 2.07 -6.36
C PHE A 80 9.28 1.13 -6.60
N LEU A 81 9.22 0.54 -7.79
CA LEU A 81 8.12 -0.33 -8.21
C LEU A 81 8.66 -1.72 -8.59
N GLY A 82 8.20 -2.75 -7.87
CA GLY A 82 8.41 -4.15 -8.24
C GLY A 82 7.31 -4.67 -9.16
N MET A 83 7.39 -5.94 -9.55
CA MET A 83 6.33 -6.60 -10.34
C MET A 83 5.19 -7.11 -9.45
N ASN A 84 5.50 -8.04 -8.54
CA ASN A 84 4.54 -8.73 -7.68
C ASN A 84 5.26 -9.39 -6.48
N PRO A 85 4.52 -9.81 -5.43
CA PRO A 85 5.09 -10.46 -4.25
C PRO A 85 5.91 -11.71 -4.59
N GLY A 86 7.13 -11.80 -4.03
CA GLY A 86 7.90 -13.03 -3.97
C GLY A 86 7.42 -13.95 -2.84
N PRO A 87 7.58 -15.28 -2.96
CA PRO A 87 7.00 -16.25 -2.03
C PRO A 87 7.60 -16.24 -0.62
N PHE A 88 8.80 -15.67 -0.46
CA PHE A 88 9.53 -15.62 0.82
C PHE A 88 9.79 -14.18 1.30
N GLY A 89 9.20 -13.19 0.63
CA GLY A 89 9.26 -11.78 1.00
C GLY A 89 7.88 -11.24 1.31
N MET A 90 7.35 -10.40 0.42
CA MET A 90 6.04 -9.76 0.61
C MET A 90 4.89 -10.75 0.82
N ALA A 91 4.93 -11.95 0.24
CA ALA A 91 3.92 -12.99 0.50
C ALA A 91 3.95 -13.53 1.94
N GLN A 92 5.04 -13.29 2.68
CA GLN A 92 5.16 -13.65 4.09
C GLN A 92 4.91 -12.44 5.00
N THR A 93 5.34 -11.25 4.56
CA THR A 93 5.47 -10.10 5.45
C THR A 93 4.46 -8.97 5.19
N GLY A 94 3.79 -8.97 4.04
CA GLY A 94 2.97 -7.85 3.58
C GLY A 94 3.79 -6.62 3.12
N VAL A 95 5.11 -6.62 3.28
CA VAL A 95 5.97 -5.47 2.92
C VAL A 95 6.60 -5.68 1.55
N PRO A 96 6.56 -4.70 0.62
CA PRO A 96 7.24 -4.81 -0.67
C PRO A 96 8.75 -5.07 -0.52
N PHE A 97 9.28 -6.03 -1.27
CA PHE A 97 10.68 -6.52 -1.12
C PHE A 97 11.02 -6.97 0.32
N GLY A 98 10.01 -7.33 1.09
CA GLY A 98 10.10 -7.49 2.54
C GLY A 98 10.65 -8.83 2.97
N GLU A 99 11.97 -9.01 2.85
CA GLU A 99 12.68 -10.08 3.52
C GLU A 99 12.46 -9.98 5.05
N VAL A 100 12.22 -11.12 5.71
CA VAL A 100 11.71 -11.18 7.08
C VAL A 100 12.59 -10.43 8.09
N ASN A 101 13.92 -10.63 8.05
CA ASN A 101 14.83 -9.99 8.99
C ASN A 101 14.92 -8.48 8.73
N VAL A 102 14.91 -8.07 7.46
CA VAL A 102 14.87 -6.64 7.09
C VAL A 102 13.59 -5.98 7.61
N VAL A 103 12.43 -6.62 7.43
CA VAL A 103 11.13 -6.10 7.89
C VAL A 103 11.08 -6.00 9.40
N ARG A 104 11.47 -7.06 10.11
CA ARG A 104 11.38 -7.14 11.57
C ARG A 104 12.45 -6.29 12.25
N ASP A 105 13.71 -6.45 11.85
CA ASP A 105 14.86 -5.96 12.62
C ASP A 105 15.31 -4.57 12.17
N TRP A 106 15.18 -4.24 10.87
CA TRP A 106 15.56 -2.91 10.35
C TRP A 106 14.38 -1.96 10.23
N LEU A 107 13.29 -2.38 9.58
CA LEU A 107 12.10 -1.54 9.44
C LEU A 107 11.27 -1.49 10.74
N GLY A 108 11.48 -2.43 11.65
CA GLY A 108 10.76 -2.49 12.92
C GLY A 108 9.26 -2.66 12.72
N ILE A 109 8.86 -3.41 11.69
CA ILE A 109 7.47 -3.72 11.38
C ILE A 109 7.15 -5.11 11.92
N GLY A 110 6.15 -5.16 12.79
CA GLY A 110 5.53 -6.39 13.28
C GLY A 110 4.04 -6.40 12.97
N GLY A 111 3.39 -7.51 13.29
CA GLY A 111 1.95 -7.68 13.11
C GLY A 111 1.58 -9.14 12.87
N THR A 112 0.30 -9.43 12.93
CA THR A 112 -0.24 -10.76 12.65
C THR A 112 -0.30 -10.98 11.14
N VAL A 113 0.18 -12.15 10.72
CA VAL A 113 -0.01 -12.65 9.36
C VAL A 113 -0.94 -13.86 9.47
N SER A 114 -2.13 -13.73 8.90
CA SER A 114 -3.13 -14.79 8.87
C SER A 114 -2.81 -15.81 7.78
N THR A 115 -3.40 -17.00 7.90
CA THR A 115 -3.34 -18.02 6.85
C THR A 115 -4.28 -17.64 5.69
N PRO A 116 -3.83 -17.69 4.43
CA PRO A 116 -4.71 -17.53 3.27
C PRO A 116 -5.80 -18.61 3.22
N ALA A 117 -6.92 -18.32 2.54
CA ALA A 117 -8.03 -19.26 2.41
C ALA A 117 -7.65 -20.61 1.75
N GLN A 118 -6.67 -20.58 0.85
CA GLN A 118 -6.09 -21.75 0.21
C GLN A 118 -4.58 -21.60 0.14
N GLU A 119 -3.86 -22.70 0.38
CA GLU A 119 -2.41 -22.72 0.31
C GLU A 119 -1.88 -23.91 -0.47
N HIS A 120 -0.86 -23.66 -1.28
CA HIS A 120 -0.11 -24.73 -1.92
C HIS A 120 0.86 -25.33 -0.89
N PRO A 121 0.95 -26.67 -0.73
CA PRO A 121 1.81 -27.29 0.27
C PRO A 121 3.30 -26.91 0.16
N LYS A 122 3.77 -26.57 -1.05
CA LYS A 122 5.15 -26.11 -1.29
C LYS A 122 5.36 -24.60 -1.12
N ARG A 123 4.34 -23.83 -0.78
CA ARG A 123 4.36 -22.37 -0.61
C ARG A 123 3.51 -21.94 0.60
N PRO A 124 3.80 -22.46 1.81
CA PRO A 124 3.06 -22.03 3.00
C PRO A 124 3.37 -20.57 3.35
N VAL A 125 2.40 -19.88 3.94
CA VAL A 125 2.57 -18.58 4.59
C VAL A 125 2.87 -18.84 6.07
N LEU A 126 4.12 -18.58 6.45
CA LEU A 126 4.66 -18.72 7.80
C LEU A 126 4.84 -17.35 8.49
N GLY A 127 4.49 -16.26 7.80
CA GLY A 127 4.54 -14.92 8.37
C GLY A 127 5.97 -14.43 8.65
N LEU A 128 6.10 -13.61 9.69
CA LEU A 128 7.38 -13.07 10.17
C LEU A 128 8.29 -14.11 10.85
N GLU A 129 7.86 -15.37 10.90
CA GLU A 129 8.64 -16.53 11.37
C GLU A 129 9.21 -17.36 10.20
N CYS A 130 8.95 -16.98 8.95
CA CYS A 130 9.45 -17.70 7.80
C CYS A 130 11.01 -17.76 7.81
N PRO A 131 11.61 -18.97 7.85
CA PRO A 131 13.07 -19.11 7.95
C PRO A 131 13.77 -18.95 6.59
N GLN A 132 12.99 -18.88 5.50
CA GLN A 132 13.50 -18.80 4.14
C GLN A 132 13.78 -17.35 3.78
N SER A 133 14.97 -17.10 3.22
CA SER A 133 15.34 -15.78 2.73
C SER A 133 14.87 -15.60 1.29
N GLU A 134 14.43 -14.39 0.95
CA GLU A 134 13.99 -14.06 -0.40
C GLU A 134 15.17 -14.05 -1.39
N ALA A 135 14.91 -14.49 -2.62
CA ALA A 135 15.94 -14.62 -3.66
C ALA A 135 16.42 -13.28 -4.24
N ASN A 136 15.81 -12.16 -3.84
CA ASN A 136 16.19 -10.80 -4.26
C ASN A 136 17.48 -10.28 -3.57
N ARG A 137 18.34 -11.17 -3.06
CA ARG A 137 19.63 -10.82 -2.46
C ARG A 137 20.38 -9.78 -3.31
N GLY A 138 20.70 -8.63 -2.71
CA GLY A 138 21.37 -7.51 -3.37
C GLY A 138 20.46 -6.34 -3.76
N TRP A 139 19.14 -6.49 -3.70
CA TRP A 139 18.22 -5.36 -3.94
C TRP A 139 18.49 -4.18 -2.99
N GLU A 140 18.79 -4.47 -1.72
CA GLU A 140 19.06 -3.47 -0.71
C GLU A 140 20.31 -2.66 -1.06
N ALA A 141 21.37 -3.34 -1.51
CA ALA A 141 22.60 -2.70 -1.96
C ALA A 141 22.32 -1.81 -3.19
N ALA A 142 21.61 -2.34 -4.19
CA ALA A 142 21.24 -1.56 -5.38
C ALA A 142 20.34 -0.35 -5.03
N ALA A 143 19.41 -0.50 -4.10
CA ALA A 143 18.55 0.58 -3.63
C ALA A 143 19.37 1.64 -2.87
N LYS A 144 20.26 1.23 -1.96
CA LYS A 144 21.16 2.12 -1.21
C LYS A 144 22.11 2.87 -2.14
N ASP A 145 22.68 2.21 -3.13
CA ASP A 145 23.55 2.83 -4.12
C ASP A 145 22.77 3.88 -4.92
N ARG A 146 21.58 3.53 -5.43
CA ARG A 146 20.77 4.47 -6.18
C ARG A 146 20.29 5.65 -5.33
N LEU A 147 19.89 5.41 -4.08
CA LEU A 147 19.52 6.46 -3.15
C LEU A 147 20.71 7.35 -2.80
N SER A 148 21.93 6.80 -2.75
CA SER A 148 23.15 7.58 -2.54
C SER A 148 23.44 8.47 -3.75
N GLU A 149 23.35 7.93 -4.97
CA GLU A 149 23.50 8.70 -6.22
C GLU A 149 22.50 9.85 -6.32
N LEU A 150 21.27 9.63 -5.86
CA LEU A 150 20.21 10.65 -5.87
C LEU A 150 20.29 11.62 -4.67
N GLY A 151 21.23 11.43 -3.73
CA GLY A 151 21.32 12.25 -2.51
C GLY A 151 20.17 12.04 -1.51
N LEU A 152 19.43 10.93 -1.65
CA LEU A 152 18.21 10.62 -0.89
C LEU A 152 18.44 9.60 0.24
N LEU A 153 19.63 8.99 0.34
CA LEU A 153 19.94 8.02 1.39
C LEU A 153 19.65 8.52 2.83
N PRO A 154 19.90 9.80 3.19
CA PRO A 154 19.59 10.32 4.54
C PRO A 154 18.09 10.28 4.92
N LEU A 155 17.20 10.03 3.96
CA LEU A 155 15.76 9.86 4.23
C LEU A 155 15.42 8.53 4.90
N LEU A 156 16.33 7.53 4.86
CA LEU A 156 16.13 6.22 5.46
C LEU A 156 16.84 6.01 6.81
N THR A 157 17.64 6.98 7.26
CA THR A 157 18.52 6.86 8.44
C THR A 157 18.10 7.76 9.61
N ARG A 158 16.81 8.06 9.77
CA ARG A 158 16.30 8.86 10.91
C ARG A 158 15.71 8.00 12.02
#